data_AF-A0A164EQ00-F1
#
_entry.id   AF-A0A164EQ00-F1
#
_cell.length_a   1.000
_cell.length_b   1.000
_cell.length_c   1.000
_cell.angle_alpha   90.00
_cell.angle_beta   90.00
_cell.angle_gamma   90.00
#
_symmetry.space_group_name_H-M   'P 1'
#
loop_
_entity.id
_entity.type
_entity.pdbx_description
1 polymer ?
#
loop_
_entity_poly.entity_id
_entity_poly.type
_entity_poly.pdbx_seq_one_letter_code
_entity_poly.pdbx_strand_id
1 'polypeptide(L)'
;MEDTTERQVAGEEQHAAEHPSAVAEPKRPRALIAGLAVTVVIVLVAAVVGFVMAFQAKREANRNSRQATSLRLVGEAQSILARSRPGTDITAFQGLVTAQRLAPTPDDGPLRSVLEDNYRALKIIETSFQPPNGVTAVAFSRDGRRIVAGDDSGVAAWNAETGQPVGERDEVPPKP
;
A
#
# COMPACT_ATOMS: atom_id res chain seq x y z
N MET A 1 -98.77 60.50 -43.37
CA MET A 1 -99.32 60.22 -42.04
C MET A 1 -98.60 58.98 -41.52
N GLU A 2 -97.27 59.03 -41.37
CA GLU A 2 -96.53 59.59 -40.21
C GLU A 2 -96.98 58.91 -38.91
N ASP A 3 -96.09 58.16 -38.25
CA ASP A 3 -95.28 58.72 -37.16
C ASP A 3 -94.22 57.71 -36.63
N THR A 4 -93.07 58.26 -36.27
CA THR A 4 -92.08 57.82 -35.26
C THR A 4 -91.32 56.50 -35.40
N THR A 5 -90.27 56.59 -36.21
CA THR A 5 -88.92 56.06 -35.92
C THR A 5 -88.42 56.57 -34.55
N GLU A 6 -87.50 55.83 -33.92
CA GLU A 6 -86.68 56.21 -32.76
C GLU A 6 -87.31 56.09 -31.35
N ARG A 7 -87.20 54.89 -30.77
CA ARG A 7 -86.93 54.76 -29.32
C ARG A 7 -85.43 54.56 -29.11
N GLN A 8 -84.81 55.65 -28.65
CA GLN A 8 -83.53 55.77 -27.93
C GLN A 8 -83.26 54.54 -27.03
N VAL A 9 -82.11 53.87 -27.06
CA VAL A 9 -80.73 54.29 -26.72
C VAL A 9 -80.56 54.70 -25.25
N ALA A 10 -79.67 53.97 -24.59
CA ALA A 10 -78.85 54.29 -23.41
C ALA A 10 -79.53 54.42 -22.05
N GLY A 11 -79.08 53.53 -21.14
CA GLY A 11 -79.35 53.52 -19.71
C GLY A 11 -78.62 52.34 -19.09
N GLU A 12 -77.31 52.48 -18.93
CA GLU A 12 -76.46 51.64 -18.08
C GLU A 12 -76.88 51.75 -16.60
N GLU A 13 -76.39 50.80 -15.81
CA GLU A 13 -76.36 50.77 -14.33
C GLU A 13 -77.71 50.41 -13.66
N GLN A 14 -77.87 49.41 -12.79
CA GLN A 14 -76.95 48.73 -11.88
C GLN A 14 -77.71 47.62 -11.12
N HIS A 15 -76.97 46.63 -10.61
CA HIS A 15 -77.27 45.69 -9.51
C HIS A 15 -78.18 44.45 -9.71
N ALA A 16 -77.54 43.26 -9.69
CA ALA A 16 -77.67 42.20 -8.67
C ALA A 16 -77.29 40.82 -9.28
N ALA A 17 -76.01 40.45 -9.30
CA ALA A 17 -75.34 39.62 -8.29
C ALA A 17 -75.84 38.17 -8.21
N GLU A 18 -75.23 37.27 -9.00
CA GLU A 18 -75.07 35.87 -8.56
C GLU A 18 -73.83 35.24 -9.23
N HIS A 19 -72.72 35.24 -8.49
CA HIS A 19 -71.61 34.31 -8.68
C HIS A 19 -71.80 33.15 -7.68
N PRO A 20 -71.75 31.89 -8.14
CA PRO A 20 -71.15 30.83 -7.35
C PRO A 20 -69.92 30.26 -8.06
N SER A 21 -68.77 30.75 -7.62
CA SER A 21 -67.54 30.00 -7.34
C SER A 21 -67.35 28.66 -8.06
N ALA A 22 -66.66 28.70 -9.21
CA ALA A 22 -65.89 27.55 -9.64
C ALA A 22 -64.83 27.26 -8.56
N VAL A 23 -64.98 26.14 -7.85
CA VAL A 23 -63.97 25.60 -6.95
C VAL A 23 -62.75 25.25 -7.81
N ALA A 24 -61.79 26.18 -7.86
CA ALA A 24 -60.49 25.95 -8.46
C ALA A 24 -59.77 24.91 -7.59
N GLU A 25 -59.68 23.68 -8.10
CA GLU A 25 -58.86 22.63 -7.54
C GLU A 25 -57.38 23.07 -7.62
N PRO A 26 -56.65 23.25 -6.50
CA PRO A 26 -55.25 23.62 -6.56
C PRO A 26 -54.45 22.40 -7.03
N LYS A 27 -54.20 22.31 -8.35
CA LYS A 27 -53.22 21.38 -8.92
C LYS A 27 -51.85 21.69 -8.31
N ARG A 28 -51.46 20.88 -7.32
CA ARG A 28 -50.16 21.00 -6.62
C ARG A 28 -49.00 21.01 -7.64
N PRO A 29 -47.98 21.87 -7.48
CA PRO A 29 -46.91 22.03 -8.45
C PRO A 29 -45.91 20.86 -8.37
N ARG A 30 -46.23 19.74 -9.03
CA ARG A 30 -45.33 18.59 -9.20
C ARG A 30 -43.98 18.97 -9.84
N ALA A 31 -43.93 20.10 -10.57
CA ALA A 31 -42.71 20.62 -11.19
C ALA A 31 -41.64 21.09 -10.18
N LEU A 32 -42.03 21.63 -9.02
CA LEU A 32 -41.07 22.07 -7.98
C LEU A 32 -40.39 20.88 -7.29
N ILE A 33 -41.14 19.80 -7.07
CA ILE A 33 -40.62 18.54 -6.49
C ILE A 33 -39.66 17.87 -7.47
N ALA A 34 -39.97 17.90 -8.77
CA ALA A 34 -39.09 17.37 -9.81
C ALA A 34 -37.77 18.15 -9.90
N GLY A 35 -37.80 19.49 -9.83
CA GLY A 35 -36.57 20.30 -9.82
C GLY A 35 -35.69 20.05 -8.60
N LEU A 36 -36.28 19.89 -7.42
CA LEU A 36 -35.56 19.55 -6.19
C LEU A 36 -34.94 18.14 -6.25
N ALA A 37 -35.65 17.18 -6.86
CA ALA A 37 -35.12 15.82 -7.04
C ALA A 37 -33.87 15.84 -7.95
N VAL A 38 -33.86 16.65 -9.02
CA VAL A 38 -32.71 16.77 -9.91
C VAL A 38 -31.50 17.37 -9.21
N THR A 39 -31.66 18.42 -8.40
CA THR A 39 -30.53 19.01 -7.66
C THR A 39 -29.96 18.05 -6.63
N VAL A 40 -30.81 17.32 -5.90
CA VAL A 40 -30.36 16.27 -4.96
C VAL A 40 -29.57 15.20 -5.70
N VAL A 41 -30.04 14.74 -6.86
CA VAL A 41 -29.32 13.75 -7.68
C VAL A 41 -27.97 14.28 -8.12
N ILE A 42 -27.88 15.53 -8.60
CA ILE A 42 -26.60 16.14 -9.00
C ILE A 42 -25.62 16.21 -7.82
N VAL A 43 -26.08 16.64 -6.64
CA VAL A 43 -25.26 16.71 -5.43
C VAL A 43 -24.78 15.33 -5.01
N LEU A 44 -25.64 14.31 -5.06
CA LEU A 44 -25.27 12.93 -4.77
C LEU A 44 -24.23 12.39 -5.75
N VAL A 45 -24.40 12.64 -7.05
CA VAL A 45 -23.44 12.23 -8.07
C VAL A 45 -22.09 12.93 -7.83
N ALA A 46 -22.08 14.23 -7.59
CA ALA A 46 -20.87 14.98 -7.28
C ALA A 46 -20.16 14.45 -6.02
N ALA A 47 -20.93 14.13 -4.97
CA ALA A 47 -20.38 13.55 -3.73
C ALA A 47 -19.78 12.16 -3.96
N VAL A 48 -20.44 11.31 -4.75
CA VAL A 48 -19.93 9.97 -5.10
C VAL A 48 -18.66 10.08 -5.95
N VAL A 49 -18.63 10.96 -6.96
CA VAL A 49 -17.44 11.20 -7.79
C VAL A 49 -16.29 11.72 -6.93
N GLY A 50 -16.55 12.69 -6.06
CA GLY A 50 -15.56 13.22 -5.12
C GLY A 50 -15.02 12.14 -4.17
N PHE A 51 -15.90 11.28 -3.65
CA PHE A 51 -15.50 10.16 -2.80
C PHE A 51 -14.62 9.16 -3.56
N VAL A 52 -14.98 8.79 -4.79
CA VAL A 52 -14.19 7.88 -5.63
C VAL A 52 -12.83 8.48 -5.96
N MET A 53 -12.76 9.75 -6.38
CA MET A 53 -11.49 10.41 -6.68
C MET A 53 -10.60 10.50 -5.44
N ALA A 54 -11.15 10.86 -4.28
CA ALA A 54 -10.39 10.88 -3.03
C ALA A 54 -9.86 9.48 -2.65
N PHE A 55 -10.67 8.44 -2.85
CA PHE A 55 -10.26 7.05 -2.60
C PHE A 55 -9.18 6.57 -3.58
N GLN A 56 -9.26 6.96 -4.85
CA GLN A 56 -8.27 6.63 -5.86
C GLN A 56 -6.95 7.37 -5.61
N ALA A 57 -6.99 8.68 -5.37
CA ALA A 57 -5.82 9.50 -5.05
C ALA A 57 -5.08 8.96 -3.82
N LYS A 58 -5.82 8.51 -2.80
CA LYS A 58 -5.23 7.91 -1.60
C LYS A 58 -4.54 6.57 -1.89
N ARG A 59 -5.07 5.77 -2.81
CA ARG A 59 -4.45 4.50 -3.23
C ARG A 59 -3.20 4.73 -4.07
N GLU A 60 -3.22 5.71 -4.97
CA GLU A 60 -2.11 6.05 -5.85
C GLU A 60 -0.94 6.69 -5.07
N ALA A 61 -1.23 7.61 -4.15
CA ALA A 61 -0.24 8.20 -3.26
C ALA A 61 0.52 7.15 -2.42
N ASN A 62 -0.18 6.08 -2.01
CA ASN A 62 0.44 5.03 -1.21
C ASN A 62 1.43 4.17 -2.02
N ARG A 63 1.22 4.00 -3.33
CA ARG A 63 2.18 3.29 -4.20
C ARG A 63 3.45 4.11 -4.39
N ASN A 64 3.29 5.40 -4.69
CA ASN A 64 4.40 6.32 -4.92
C ASN A 64 5.24 6.50 -3.65
N SER A 65 4.60 6.59 -2.48
CA SER A 65 5.30 6.74 -1.19
C SER A 65 6.11 5.51 -0.81
N ARG A 66 5.60 4.30 -1.07
CA ARG A 66 6.33 3.04 -0.78
C ARG A 66 7.60 2.92 -1.62
N GLN A 67 7.54 3.29 -2.90
CA GLN A 67 8.70 3.27 -3.78
C GLN A 67 9.76 4.29 -3.37
N ALA A 68 9.35 5.52 -3.01
CA ALA A 68 10.28 6.51 -2.48
C ALA A 68 10.94 6.04 -1.18
N THR A 69 10.18 5.34 -0.33
CA THR A 69 10.69 4.78 0.93
C THR A 69 11.71 3.67 0.68
N SER A 70 11.42 2.71 -0.20
CA SER A 70 12.37 1.63 -0.51
C SER A 70 13.69 2.17 -1.08
N LEU A 71 13.64 3.12 -2.02
CA LEU A 71 14.83 3.74 -2.61
C LEU A 71 15.66 4.48 -1.57
N ARG A 72 15.00 5.20 -0.65
CA ARG A 72 15.68 5.86 0.47
C ARG A 72 16.41 4.86 1.36
N LEU A 73 15.75 3.76 1.75
CA LEU A 73 16.37 2.73 2.59
C LEU A 73 17.59 2.09 1.91
N VAL A 74 17.54 1.83 0.60
CA VAL A 74 18.69 1.30 -0.16
C VAL A 74 19.86 2.28 -0.12
N GLY A 75 19.63 3.56 -0.45
CA GLY A 75 20.69 4.57 -0.43
C GLY A 75 21.30 4.78 0.96
N GLU A 76 20.48 4.77 2.00
CA GLU A 76 20.94 4.83 3.40
C GLU A 76 21.82 3.64 3.75
N ALA A 77 21.39 2.41 3.43
CA ALA A 77 22.17 1.21 3.67
C ALA A 77 23.51 1.21 2.92
N GLN A 78 23.50 1.58 1.63
CA GLN A 78 24.72 1.69 0.83
C GLN A 78 25.71 2.71 1.41
N SER A 79 25.21 3.85 1.91
CA SER A 79 26.08 4.86 2.53
C SER A 79 26.74 4.38 3.83
N ILE A 80 26.03 3.57 4.63
CA ILE A 80 26.55 2.96 5.86
C ILE A 80 27.63 1.93 5.51
N LEU A 81 27.34 1.06 4.53
CA LEU A 81 28.27 0.02 4.08
C LEU A 81 29.53 0.60 3.42
N ALA A 82 29.39 1.69 2.67
CA ALA A 82 30.51 2.45 2.12
C ALA A 82 31.30 3.25 3.17
N ARG A 83 30.99 3.07 4.47
CA ARG A 83 31.58 3.81 5.61
C ARG A 83 31.49 5.34 5.48
N SER A 84 30.62 5.83 4.60
CA SER A 84 30.39 7.26 4.35
C SER A 84 29.35 7.85 5.31
N ARG A 85 28.60 6.98 5.98
CA ARG A 85 27.62 7.34 7.01
C ARG A 85 27.83 6.47 8.25
N PRO A 86 27.72 7.03 9.47
CA PRO A 86 27.79 6.23 10.68
C PRO A 86 26.62 5.26 10.76
N GLY A 87 26.91 4.01 11.08
CA GLY A 87 25.92 2.94 11.20
C GLY A 87 26.60 1.57 11.33
N THR A 88 25.82 0.58 11.76
CA THR A 88 26.28 -0.82 11.78
C THR A 88 25.91 -1.51 10.48
N ASP A 89 26.71 -2.50 10.08
CA ASP A 89 26.45 -3.28 8.87
C ASP A 89 25.10 -4.01 9.00
N ILE A 90 24.74 -4.45 10.21
CA ILE A 90 23.43 -5.04 10.53
C ILE A 90 22.28 -4.10 10.17
N THR A 91 22.37 -2.82 10.56
CA THR A 91 21.35 -1.81 10.25
C THR A 91 21.22 -1.61 8.74
N ALA A 92 22.33 -1.61 8.01
CA ALA A 92 22.32 -1.51 6.56
C ALA A 92 21.67 -2.73 5.91
N PHE A 93 22.02 -3.95 6.33
CA PHE A 93 21.41 -5.18 5.84
C PHE A 93 19.90 -5.23 6.11
N GLN A 94 19.47 -4.87 7.32
CA GLN A 94 18.05 -4.75 7.64
C GLN A 94 17.35 -3.72 6.75
N GLY A 95 18.01 -2.59 6.47
CA GLY A 95 17.52 -1.57 5.57
C GLY A 95 17.26 -2.11 4.16
N LEU A 96 18.22 -2.85 3.60
CA LEU A 96 18.10 -3.47 2.28
C LEU A 96 16.97 -4.52 2.22
N VAL A 97 16.88 -5.40 3.22
CA VAL A 97 15.80 -6.40 3.30
C VAL A 97 14.43 -5.73 3.43
N THR A 98 14.35 -4.67 4.23
CA THR A 98 13.10 -3.91 4.41
C THR A 98 12.71 -3.22 3.12
N ALA A 99 13.67 -2.60 2.41
CA ALA A 99 13.43 -1.98 1.12
C ALA A 99 12.88 -2.99 0.08
N GLN A 100 13.46 -4.19 0.04
CA GLN A 100 13.02 -5.25 -0.88
C GLN A 100 11.56 -5.69 -0.61
N ARG A 101 11.15 -5.74 0.66
CA ARG A 101 9.76 -6.05 1.05
C ARG A 101 8.77 -4.91 0.74
N LEU A 102 9.23 -3.67 0.71
CA LEU A 102 8.40 -2.50 0.39
C LEU A 102 8.27 -2.24 -1.11
N ALA A 103 9.25 -2.67 -1.90
CA ALA A 103 9.30 -2.43 -3.33
C ALA A 103 8.17 -3.20 -4.06
N PRO A 104 7.42 -2.53 -4.97
CA PRO A 104 6.45 -3.20 -5.84
C PRO A 104 7.09 -4.27 -6.74
N THR A 105 8.33 -4.00 -7.17
CA THR A 105 9.20 -4.91 -7.92
C THR A 105 10.51 -5.05 -7.15
N PRO A 106 10.70 -6.15 -6.41
CA PRO A 106 11.93 -6.41 -5.67
C PRO A 106 13.16 -6.40 -6.59
N ASP A 107 14.15 -5.58 -6.26
CA ASP A 107 15.49 -5.64 -6.87
C ASP A 107 16.44 -6.31 -5.84
N ASP A 108 17.01 -7.44 -6.23
CA ASP A 108 17.96 -8.22 -5.43
C ASP A 108 19.42 -7.81 -5.68
N GLY A 109 19.71 -7.01 -6.70
CA GLY A 109 21.06 -6.55 -7.03
C GLY A 109 21.81 -5.92 -5.86
N PRO A 110 21.23 -4.95 -5.13
CA PRO A 110 21.87 -4.33 -3.97
C PRO A 110 22.14 -5.30 -2.82
N LEU A 111 21.28 -6.30 -2.60
CA LEU A 111 21.54 -7.32 -1.58
C LEU A 111 22.63 -8.27 -2.03
N ARG A 112 22.60 -8.71 -3.30
CA ARG A 112 23.61 -9.59 -3.86
C ARG A 112 25.00 -8.96 -3.84
N SER A 113 25.15 -7.70 -4.24
CA SER A 113 26.45 -7.03 -4.22
C SER A 113 27.02 -6.94 -2.81
N VAL A 114 26.18 -6.61 -1.83
CA VAL A 114 26.61 -6.49 -0.43
C VAL A 114 26.92 -7.85 0.16
N LEU A 115 26.15 -8.89 -0.18
CA LEU A 115 26.49 -10.26 0.18
C LEU A 115 27.80 -10.67 -0.47
N GLU A 116 28.05 -10.41 -1.76
CA GLU A 116 29.30 -10.76 -2.44
C GLU A 116 30.52 -10.05 -1.83
N ASP A 117 30.41 -8.75 -1.53
CA ASP A 117 31.46 -7.99 -0.85
C ASP A 117 31.67 -8.47 0.59
N ASN A 118 30.59 -8.73 1.32
CA ASN A 118 30.70 -9.29 2.67
C ASN A 118 31.10 -10.76 2.66
N TYR A 119 30.80 -11.57 1.66
CA TYR A 119 31.23 -12.97 1.57
C TYR A 119 32.74 -13.06 1.47
N ARG A 120 33.39 -12.06 0.86
CA ARG A 120 34.85 -11.92 0.89
C ARG A 120 35.38 -11.50 2.27
N ALA A 121 34.58 -10.79 3.06
CA ALA A 121 34.91 -10.40 4.44
C ALA A 121 34.48 -11.45 5.50
N LEU A 122 33.50 -12.30 5.18
CA LEU A 122 33.03 -13.43 5.97
C LEU A 122 34.14 -14.47 5.88
N LYS A 123 34.97 -14.47 6.92
CA LYS A 123 36.07 -15.38 7.17
C LYS A 123 35.78 -16.77 6.61
N ILE A 124 36.57 -17.20 5.62
CA ILE A 124 36.57 -18.60 5.18
C ILE A 124 37.03 -19.42 6.39
N ILE A 125 36.14 -20.27 6.91
CA ILE A 125 36.47 -21.20 7.99
C ILE A 125 36.94 -22.48 7.30
N GLU A 126 38.23 -22.78 7.42
CA GLU A 126 38.74 -24.10 7.06
C GLU A 126 38.08 -25.14 7.95
N THR A 127 37.20 -25.95 7.37
CA THR A 127 36.58 -27.05 8.07
C THR A 127 37.52 -28.24 8.05
N SER A 128 37.70 -28.92 9.18
CA SER A 128 38.53 -30.13 9.31
C SER A 128 37.92 -31.38 8.62
N PHE A 129 36.93 -31.21 7.73
CA PHE A 129 36.33 -32.31 6.97
C PHE A 129 37.31 -32.75 5.88
N GLN A 130 37.83 -33.98 6.01
CA GLN A 130 38.72 -34.57 5.03
C GLN A 130 37.90 -35.02 3.80
N PRO A 131 38.33 -34.73 2.56
CA PRO A 131 37.76 -35.37 1.38
C PRO A 131 37.82 -36.91 1.51
N PRO A 132 36.81 -37.67 1.05
CA PRO A 132 35.80 -37.30 0.06
C PRO A 132 34.47 -36.72 0.63
N ASN A 133 34.34 -36.58 1.95
CA ASN A 133 33.07 -36.21 2.56
C ASN A 133 32.87 -34.68 2.52
N GLY A 134 31.90 -34.23 1.73
CA GLY A 134 31.46 -32.84 1.74
C GLY A 134 30.53 -32.57 2.92
N VAL A 135 30.54 -31.35 3.43
CA VAL A 135 29.56 -30.90 4.43
C VAL A 135 28.15 -31.10 3.88
N THR A 136 27.35 -31.93 4.53
CA THR A 136 25.98 -32.25 4.08
C THR A 136 24.94 -31.33 4.71
N ALA A 137 25.26 -30.75 5.86
CA ALA A 137 24.36 -29.84 6.56
C ALA A 137 25.12 -28.74 7.31
N VAL A 138 24.54 -27.54 7.34
CA VAL A 138 24.99 -26.39 8.13
C VAL A 138 23.79 -25.77 8.84
N ALA A 139 23.95 -25.45 10.12
CA ALA A 139 22.95 -24.77 10.92
C ALA A 139 23.59 -23.65 11.76
N PHE A 140 22.90 -22.52 11.88
CA PHE A 140 23.23 -21.48 12.85
C PHE A 140 22.46 -21.71 14.15
N SER A 141 23.07 -21.38 15.28
CA SER A 141 22.33 -21.26 16.54
C SER A 141 21.30 -20.14 16.45
N ARG A 142 20.22 -20.24 17.24
CA ARG A 142 19.12 -19.26 17.21
C ARG A 142 19.57 -17.83 17.52
N ASP A 143 20.63 -17.68 18.31
CA ASP A 143 21.26 -16.41 18.65
C ASP A 143 22.33 -15.96 17.65
N GLY A 144 22.62 -16.76 16.61
CA GLY A 144 23.61 -16.49 15.56
C GLY A 144 25.07 -16.60 16.00
N ARG A 145 25.35 -16.96 17.26
CA ARG A 145 26.72 -16.95 17.81
C ARG A 145 27.53 -18.20 17.52
N ARG A 146 26.89 -19.27 17.05
CA ARG A 146 27.54 -20.54 16.71
C ARG A 146 27.08 -21.03 15.35
N ILE A 147 28.02 -21.63 14.63
CA ILE A 147 27.77 -22.38 13.41
C ILE A 147 28.06 -23.84 13.74
N VAL A 148 27.17 -24.73 13.33
CA VAL A 148 27.35 -26.17 13.39
C VAL A 148 27.31 -26.69 11.96
N ALA A 149 28.31 -27.46 11.58
CA ALA A 149 28.35 -28.17 10.31
C ALA A 149 28.59 -29.65 10.57
N GLY A 150 28.01 -30.50 9.74
CA GLY A 150 28.15 -31.94 9.85
C GLY A 150 28.33 -32.60 8.49
N ASP A 151 28.98 -33.75 8.53
CA ASP A 151 29.04 -34.71 7.46
C ASP A 151 28.69 -36.11 8.01
N ASP A 152 28.88 -37.15 7.19
CA ASP A 152 28.63 -38.52 7.60
C ASP A 152 29.58 -39.03 8.70
N SER A 153 30.70 -38.33 8.92
CA SER A 153 31.76 -38.73 9.85
C SER A 153 31.75 -37.96 11.17
N GLY A 154 30.97 -36.89 11.29
CA GLY A 154 30.76 -36.21 12.56
C GLY A 154 30.25 -34.78 12.45
N VAL A 155 30.17 -34.14 13.60
CA VAL A 155 29.69 -32.76 13.73
C VAL A 155 30.80 -31.89 14.31
N ALA A 156 30.96 -30.70 13.76
CA ALA A 156 31.87 -29.69 14.25
C ALA A 156 31.13 -28.37 14.46
N ALA A 157 31.57 -27.61 15.48
CA ALA A 157 30.99 -26.33 15.84
C ALA A 157 32.04 -25.24 15.88
N TRP A 158 31.67 -24.02 15.49
CA TRP A 158 32.52 -22.84 15.52
C TRP A 158 31.81 -21.67 16.15
N ASN A 159 32.59 -20.76 16.73
CA ASN A 159 32.13 -19.44 17.11
C ASN A 159 31.96 -18.62 15.83
N ALA A 160 30.76 -18.10 15.58
CA ALA A 160 30.42 -17.40 14.36
C ALA A 160 31.17 -16.06 14.20
N GLU A 161 31.58 -15.44 15.31
CA GLU A 161 32.27 -14.16 15.34
C GLU A 161 33.78 -14.33 15.16
N THR A 162 34.38 -15.31 15.84
CA THR A 162 35.84 -15.52 15.80
C THR A 162 36.29 -16.54 14.76
N GLY A 163 35.38 -17.37 14.24
CA GLY A 163 35.67 -18.50 13.36
C GLY A 163 36.49 -19.62 14.02
N GLN A 164 36.64 -19.60 15.34
CA GLN A 164 37.39 -20.63 16.07
C GLN A 164 36.49 -21.83 16.39
N PRO A 165 37.02 -23.06 16.37
CA PRO A 165 36.27 -24.25 16.76
C PRO A 165 35.86 -24.15 18.24
N VAL A 166 34.64 -24.60 18.53
CA VAL A 166 34.06 -24.65 19.87
C VAL A 166 34.00 -26.11 20.28
N GLY A 167 35.11 -26.60 20.84
CA GLY A 167 35.26 -27.98 21.30
C GLY A 167 35.99 -28.89 20.31
N GLU A 168 36.24 -30.12 20.76
CA GLU A 168 36.79 -31.21 19.96
C GLU A 168 35.68 -31.80 19.07
N ARG A 169 36.04 -32.26 17.86
CA ARG A 169 35.07 -32.84 16.92
C ARG A 169 34.50 -34.12 17.51
N ASP A 170 33.18 -34.24 17.56
CA ASP A 170 32.53 -35.51 17.86
C ASP A 170 32.60 -36.38 16.60
N GLU A 171 33.60 -37.26 16.56
CA GLU A 171 33.73 -38.30 15.54
C GLU A 171 32.67 -39.38 15.79
N VAL A 172 31.83 -39.64 14.78
CA VAL A 172 30.96 -40.80 14.80
C VAL A 172 31.80 -41.99 14.32
N PRO A 173 32.01 -43.03 15.14
CA PRO A 173 32.80 -44.18 14.73
C PRO A 173 32.19 -44.81 13.46
N PRO A 174 33.02 -45.26 12.51
CA PRO A 174 32.52 -45.82 11.25
C PRO A 174 31.61 -47.01 11.56
N LYS A 175 30.41 -47.01 10.96
CA LYS A 175 29.55 -48.20 11.00
C LYS A 175 30.28 -49.37 10.32
N PRO A 176 30.27 -50.58 10.93
CA PRO A 176 30.86 -51.78 10.33
C PRO A 176 30.14 -52.19 9.04
#